data_AF-A0A163XLQ6-F1
#
_entry.id   AF-A0A163XLQ6-F1
#
_cell.length_a   1.000
_cell.length_b   1.000
_cell.length_c   1.000
_cell.angle_alpha   90.00
_cell.angle_beta   90.00
_cell.angle_gamma   90.00
#
_symmetry.space_group_name_H-M   'P 1'
#
loop_
_entity.id
_entity.type
_entity.pdbx_description
1 polymer ?
#
loop_
_entity_poly.entity_id
_entity_poly.type
_entity_poly.pdbx_seq_one_letter_code
_entity_poly.pdbx_strand_id
1 'polypeptide(L)'
;MKGFLLLLIGLCSVISSYADCAVHGLDVFPKQKNIKQNSLFILEGYAWSQEVILKLNTIYPIYLESGNEKIKLQVLEVCTGEFKLTQAILKPETDLKVGVEYTMRIDGDIPFDKELTRYNRERGEYEPVTYTVLAEKDLMAPVLEGQVKEVKKSFEMYGCGPSVNIIFSNPAKDDSELLVKTTVKSLKTGKKGTYYLQSDSDEINVGHGMCSGAFQFKEGNNYEVEFVFMDSAGNIADTKVDKIKFTKPKYSLK
;
A
#
# COMPACT_ATOMS: atom_id res chain seq x y z
N MET A 1 38.54 39.96 -15.06
CA MET A 1 37.14 40.11 -14.59
C MET A 1 36.18 39.03 -15.08
N LYS A 2 36.29 38.50 -16.31
CA LYS A 2 35.40 37.41 -16.80
C LYS A 2 35.59 36.05 -16.10
N GLY A 3 36.81 35.72 -15.66
CA GLY A 3 37.07 34.45 -14.94
C GLY A 3 36.53 34.39 -13.50
N PHE A 4 36.37 35.55 -12.84
CA PHE A 4 35.86 35.60 -11.46
C PHE A 4 34.34 35.42 -11.40
N LEU A 5 33.62 35.82 -12.46
CA LEU A 5 32.18 35.66 -12.57
C LEU A 5 31.76 34.18 -12.80
N LEU A 6 32.56 33.43 -13.56
CA LEU A 6 32.37 31.98 -13.76
C LEU A 6 32.62 31.18 -12.48
N LEU A 7 33.55 31.62 -11.64
CA LEU A 7 33.82 31.00 -10.35
C LEU A 7 32.65 31.20 -9.36
N LEU A 8 32.01 32.38 -9.37
CA LEU A 8 30.84 32.67 -8.53
C LEU A 8 29.59 31.88 -8.93
N ILE A 9 29.37 31.66 -10.23
CA ILE A 9 28.22 30.87 -10.71
C ILE A 9 28.40 29.38 -10.37
N GLY A 10 29.64 28.86 -10.39
CA GLY A 10 29.94 27.50 -9.97
C GLY A 10 29.72 27.24 -8.47
N LEU A 11 29.93 28.24 -7.62
CA LEU A 11 29.76 28.14 -6.15
C LEU A 11 28.29 28.22 -5.69
N CYS A 12 27.37 28.76 -6.49
CA CYS A 12 25.94 28.84 -6.16
C CYS A 12 25.12 27.61 -6.60
N SER A 13 25.75 26.59 -7.19
CA SER A 13 25.04 25.42 -7.74
C SER A 13 24.79 24.29 -6.73
N VAL A 14 25.29 24.40 -5.50
CA VAL A 14 25.03 23.44 -4.41
C VAL A 14 23.78 23.83 -3.63
N ILE A 15 22.65 23.93 -4.33
CA ILE A 15 21.35 24.00 -3.66
C ILE A 15 21.08 22.57 -3.18
N SER A 16 21.34 22.30 -1.90
CA SER A 16 20.94 21.05 -1.25
C SER A 16 19.43 20.93 -1.36
N SER A 17 18.95 20.12 -2.30
CA SER A 17 17.57 19.67 -2.36
C SER A 17 17.35 18.70 -1.20
N TYR A 18 17.02 19.25 -0.04
CA TYR A 18 16.46 18.45 1.04
C TYR A 18 15.04 18.10 0.63
N ALA A 19 14.84 16.88 0.15
CA ALA A 19 13.51 16.31 0.11
C ALA A 19 13.04 16.16 1.56
N ASP A 20 12.12 17.02 2.00
CA ASP A 20 11.42 16.83 3.27
C ASP A 20 10.66 15.50 3.16
N CYS A 21 11.21 14.47 3.80
CA CYS A 21 10.54 13.19 3.87
C CYS A 21 9.29 13.37 4.72
N ALA A 22 8.12 12.98 4.20
CA ALA A 22 6.94 12.87 5.03
C ALA A 22 7.26 11.94 6.22
N VAL A 23 6.79 12.30 7.41
CA VAL A 23 6.98 11.55 8.67
C VAL A 23 5.68 10.87 9.14
N HIS A 24 4.62 11.05 8.37
CA HIS A 24 3.28 10.52 8.58
C HIS A 24 2.58 10.46 7.21
N GLY A 25 1.47 9.74 7.15
CA GLY A 25 0.65 9.65 5.97
C GLY A 25 -0.34 8.50 6.07
N LEU A 26 -1.58 8.78 5.70
CA LEU A 26 -2.62 7.78 5.52
C LEU A 26 -2.87 7.59 4.03
N ASP A 27 -2.98 6.34 3.60
CA ASP A 27 -3.29 5.99 2.23
C ASP A 27 -4.44 4.99 2.18
N VAL A 28 -5.30 5.13 1.17
CA VAL A 28 -6.55 4.35 1.08
C VAL A 28 -6.62 3.60 -0.24
N PHE A 29 -6.98 2.33 -0.18
CA PHE A 29 -7.44 1.50 -1.29
C PHE A 29 -8.95 1.24 -1.17
N PRO A 30 -9.73 1.13 -2.26
CA PRO A 30 -9.33 1.29 -3.67
C PRO A 30 -9.03 2.75 -4.05
N LYS A 31 -8.25 2.95 -5.12
CA LYS A 31 -7.90 4.27 -5.67
C LYS A 31 -9.00 4.85 -6.55
N GLN A 32 -9.77 4.00 -7.22
CA GLN A 32 -10.89 4.41 -8.04
C GLN A 32 -12.02 4.98 -7.17
N LYS A 33 -12.65 6.06 -7.65
CA LYS A 33 -13.79 6.69 -6.97
C LYS A 33 -15.09 5.90 -7.13
N ASN A 34 -15.23 5.14 -8.21
CA ASN A 34 -16.38 4.28 -8.41
C ASN A 34 -16.09 2.91 -7.80
N ILE A 35 -16.98 2.44 -6.94
CA ILE A 35 -16.82 1.15 -6.24
C ILE A 35 -18.09 0.30 -6.37
N LYS A 36 -17.94 -1.01 -6.24
CA LYS A 36 -19.05 -1.97 -6.22
C LYS A 36 -19.64 -2.03 -4.81
N GLN A 37 -20.88 -2.51 -4.67
CA GLN A 37 -21.58 -2.43 -3.37
C GLN A 37 -20.91 -3.23 -2.24
N ASN A 38 -20.11 -4.23 -2.58
CA ASN A 38 -19.41 -5.12 -1.65
C ASN A 38 -17.91 -4.86 -1.57
N SER A 39 -17.44 -3.69 -2.01
CA SER A 39 -16.02 -3.34 -1.94
C SER A 39 -15.48 -3.36 -0.50
N LEU A 40 -14.27 -3.90 -0.37
CA LEU A 40 -13.39 -3.78 0.77
C LEU A 40 -12.54 -2.51 0.63
N PHE A 41 -12.01 -2.06 1.76
CA PHE A 41 -11.07 -0.95 1.80
C PHE A 41 -9.80 -1.37 2.54
N ILE A 42 -8.67 -0.78 2.19
CA ILE A 42 -7.46 -0.86 3.01
C ILE A 42 -7.08 0.56 3.39
N LEU A 43 -6.93 0.79 4.70
CA LEU A 43 -6.31 2.00 5.22
C LEU A 43 -4.90 1.65 5.68
N GLU A 44 -3.90 2.26 5.07
CA GLU A 44 -2.48 2.13 5.42
C GLU A 44 -1.99 3.38 6.13
N GLY A 45 -1.25 3.20 7.22
CA GLY A 45 -0.57 4.25 7.94
C GLY A 45 0.94 4.09 7.83
N TYR A 46 1.59 5.16 7.39
CA TYR A 46 3.04 5.25 7.30
C TYR A 46 3.63 5.97 8.51
N ALA A 47 4.76 5.46 9.01
CA ALA A 47 5.53 6.04 10.10
C ALA A 47 4.67 6.32 11.34
N TRP A 48 4.43 7.58 11.71
CA TRP A 48 3.62 7.91 12.89
C TRP A 48 2.13 7.59 12.73
N SER A 49 1.60 7.57 11.51
CA SER A 49 0.19 7.23 11.26
C SER A 49 -0.11 5.73 11.47
N GLN A 50 0.90 4.87 11.70
CA GLN A 50 0.68 3.47 12.08
C GLN A 50 -0.14 3.33 13.37
N GLU A 51 0.02 4.25 14.32
CA GLU A 51 -0.72 4.24 15.58
C GLU A 51 -2.22 4.46 15.37
N VAL A 52 -2.60 5.26 14.37
CA VAL A 52 -4.01 5.46 13.97
C VAL A 52 -4.61 4.12 13.56
N ILE A 53 -3.90 3.35 12.73
CA ILE A 53 -4.34 2.04 12.24
C ILE A 53 -4.54 1.05 13.37
N LEU A 54 -3.58 0.97 14.29
CA LEU A 54 -3.62 0.07 15.45
C LEU A 54 -4.78 0.39 16.41
N LYS A 55 -5.31 1.61 16.35
CA LYS A 55 -6.34 2.14 17.25
C LYS A 55 -7.69 2.38 16.57
N LEU A 56 -7.87 1.95 15.31
CA LEU A 56 -9.15 2.04 14.61
C LEU A 56 -10.25 1.30 15.39
N ASN A 57 -11.42 1.92 15.45
CA ASN A 57 -12.62 1.46 16.17
C ASN A 57 -12.45 1.17 17.68
N THR A 58 -11.30 1.50 18.27
CA THR A 58 -11.09 1.49 19.73
C THR A 58 -10.96 2.90 20.27
N ILE A 59 -10.17 3.74 19.60
CA ILE A 59 -10.03 5.18 19.89
C ILE A 59 -10.51 6.01 18.71
N TYR A 60 -10.25 5.55 17.47
CA TYR A 60 -10.57 6.28 16.25
C TYR A 60 -11.68 5.56 15.46
N PRO A 61 -12.97 5.91 15.62
CA PRO A 61 -14.05 5.34 14.81
C PRO A 61 -13.83 5.62 13.33
N ILE A 62 -14.02 4.62 12.48
CA ILE A 62 -13.88 4.75 11.03
C ILE A 62 -15.19 4.33 10.34
N TYR A 63 -15.64 5.15 9.38
CA TYR A 63 -16.94 4.99 8.73
C TYR A 63 -16.99 5.65 7.36
N LEU A 64 -18.02 5.30 6.59
CA LEU A 64 -18.45 5.98 5.38
C LEU A 64 -19.62 6.90 5.71
N GLU A 65 -19.59 8.14 5.24
CA GLU A 65 -20.57 9.18 5.55
C GLU A 65 -21.25 9.72 4.29
N SER A 66 -22.58 9.84 4.32
CA SER A 66 -23.36 10.55 3.30
C SER A 66 -24.55 11.27 3.94
N GLY A 67 -24.50 12.61 3.98
CA GLY A 67 -25.50 13.42 4.69
C GLY A 67 -25.58 13.04 6.18
N ASN A 68 -26.73 12.53 6.62
CA ASN A 68 -26.94 12.07 8.01
C ASN A 68 -26.65 10.58 8.21
N GLU A 69 -26.31 9.85 7.15
CA GLU A 69 -26.02 8.41 7.22
C GLU A 69 -24.52 8.19 7.49
N LYS A 70 -24.24 7.35 8.50
CA LYS A 70 -22.90 6.83 8.78
C LYS A 70 -22.94 5.31 8.77
N ILE A 71 -22.08 4.69 7.96
CA ILE A 71 -21.92 3.24 7.87
C ILE A 71 -20.56 2.90 8.46
N LYS A 72 -20.53 2.19 9.59
CA LYS A 72 -19.26 1.82 10.22
C LYS A 72 -18.46 0.90 9.31
N LEU A 73 -17.15 1.11 9.28
CA LEU A 73 -16.20 0.20 8.64
C LEU A 73 -15.63 -0.75 9.70
N GLN A 74 -15.96 -2.03 9.59
CA GLN A 74 -15.44 -3.09 10.47
C GLN A 74 -13.99 -3.40 10.10
N VAL A 75 -13.12 -3.51 11.10
CA VAL A 75 -11.73 -3.97 10.92
C VAL A 75 -11.72 -5.49 10.86
N LEU A 76 -11.45 -6.04 9.69
CA LEU A 76 -11.38 -7.49 9.45
C LEU A 76 -10.02 -8.06 9.84
N GLU A 77 -8.94 -7.36 9.50
CA GLU A 77 -7.56 -7.79 9.72
C GLU A 77 -6.68 -6.55 9.88
N VAL A 78 -5.67 -6.63 10.76
CA VAL A 78 -4.60 -5.62 10.87
C VAL A 78 -3.28 -6.30 10.54
N CYS A 79 -2.54 -5.74 9.59
CA CYS A 79 -1.22 -6.22 9.20
C CYS A 79 -0.17 -5.17 9.54
N THR A 80 0.72 -5.48 10.49
CA THR A 80 1.90 -4.65 10.77
C THR A 80 3.03 -5.09 9.84
N GLY A 81 3.45 -4.19 8.97
CA GLY A 81 4.61 -4.38 8.09
C GLY A 81 5.92 -4.37 8.88
N GLU A 82 6.98 -4.87 8.26
CA GLU A 82 8.29 -4.97 8.90
C GLU A 82 9.09 -3.67 8.81
N PHE A 83 8.65 -2.67 8.04
CA PHE A 83 9.33 -1.37 7.92
C PHE A 83 8.37 -0.18 7.83
N LYS A 84 7.97 0.34 9.00
CA LYS A 84 7.20 1.60 9.16
C LYS A 84 5.87 1.68 8.40
N LEU A 85 5.24 0.54 8.11
CA LEU A 85 3.88 0.48 7.57
C LEU A 85 3.00 -0.40 8.45
N THR A 86 1.74 -0.05 8.56
CA THR A 86 0.70 -0.88 9.16
C THR A 86 -0.57 -0.60 8.39
N GLN A 87 -1.38 -1.62 8.13
CA GLN A 87 -2.64 -1.47 7.40
C GLN A 87 -3.78 -2.20 8.09
N ALA A 88 -5.00 -1.72 7.89
CA ALA A 88 -6.24 -2.39 8.28
C ALA A 88 -7.08 -2.67 7.05
N ILE A 89 -7.59 -3.91 6.97
CA ILE A 89 -8.57 -4.32 5.97
C ILE A 89 -9.95 -4.04 6.56
N LEU A 90 -10.77 -3.33 5.81
CA LEU A 90 -12.01 -2.74 6.28
C LEU A 90 -13.17 -3.19 5.41
N LYS A 91 -14.33 -3.42 6.03
CA LYS A 91 -15.58 -3.76 5.35
C LYS A 91 -16.76 -2.97 5.90
N PRO A 92 -17.65 -2.41 5.05
CA PRO A 92 -18.90 -1.84 5.51
C PRO A 92 -19.71 -2.84 6.34
N GLU A 93 -20.28 -2.40 7.47
CA GLU A 93 -21.14 -3.24 8.30
C GLU A 93 -22.51 -3.54 7.65
N THR A 94 -22.90 -2.72 6.68
CA THR A 94 -24.12 -2.87 5.87
C THR A 94 -23.80 -2.70 4.39
N ASP A 95 -24.66 -3.24 3.53
CA ASP A 95 -24.58 -3.03 2.08
C ASP A 95 -24.66 -1.54 1.74
N LEU A 96 -23.79 -1.09 0.82
CA LEU A 96 -23.78 0.28 0.34
C LEU A 96 -24.94 0.55 -0.62
N LYS A 97 -25.53 1.76 -0.52
CA LYS A 97 -26.65 2.18 -1.38
C LYS A 97 -26.16 2.62 -2.74
N VAL A 98 -26.75 2.05 -3.78
CA VAL A 98 -26.45 2.37 -5.18
C VAL A 98 -26.70 3.85 -5.48
N GLY A 99 -25.77 4.47 -6.22
CA GLY A 99 -25.85 5.87 -6.65
C GLY A 99 -25.54 6.88 -5.55
N VAL A 100 -25.24 6.43 -4.33
CA VAL A 100 -24.86 7.31 -3.22
C VAL A 100 -23.36 7.54 -3.24
N GLU A 101 -22.96 8.79 -3.02
CA GLU A 101 -21.57 9.15 -2.74
C GLU A 101 -21.33 9.14 -1.23
N TYR A 102 -20.28 8.43 -0.81
CA TYR A 102 -19.83 8.36 0.57
C TYR A 102 -18.43 8.97 0.70
N THR A 103 -18.20 9.70 1.79
CA THR A 103 -16.85 10.13 2.22
C THR A 103 -16.34 9.21 3.31
N MET A 104 -15.12 8.70 3.20
CA MET A 104 -14.48 7.96 4.29
C MET A 104 -13.98 8.92 5.35
N ARG A 105 -14.37 8.69 6.61
CA ARG A 105 -14.04 9.53 7.76
C ARG A 105 -13.43 8.71 8.87
N ILE A 106 -12.55 9.35 9.63
CA ILE A 106 -11.99 8.85 10.88
C ILE A 106 -12.28 9.92 11.92
N ASP A 107 -13.02 9.58 12.97
CA ASP A 107 -13.32 10.50 14.07
C ASP A 107 -12.21 10.45 15.13
N GLY A 108 -12.06 11.56 15.85
CA GLY A 108 -11.14 11.72 16.96
C GLY A 108 -10.03 12.73 16.69
N ASP A 109 -9.21 12.98 17.71
CA ASP A 109 -8.00 13.80 17.57
C ASP A 109 -6.88 12.94 17.00
N ILE A 110 -6.86 12.83 15.68
CA ILE A 110 -5.86 12.02 14.95
C ILE A 110 -4.54 12.79 14.97
N PRO A 111 -3.46 12.20 15.49
CA PRO A 111 -2.16 12.83 15.46
C PRO A 111 -1.72 13.08 14.01
N PHE A 112 -1.23 14.29 13.73
CA PHE A 112 -0.60 14.70 12.46
C PHE A 112 -1.53 14.87 11.25
N ASP A 113 -2.64 14.13 11.18
CA ASP A 113 -3.61 14.18 10.08
C ASP A 113 -4.94 14.76 10.58
N LYS A 114 -5.31 15.98 10.16
CA LYS A 114 -6.61 16.56 10.56
C LYS A 114 -7.80 15.90 9.86
N GLU A 115 -7.58 15.46 8.62
CA GLU A 115 -8.61 14.85 7.78
C GLU A 115 -7.99 13.75 6.93
N LEU A 116 -8.78 12.71 6.64
CA LEU A 116 -8.41 11.68 5.69
C LEU A 116 -8.56 12.20 4.26
N THR A 117 -7.44 12.45 3.60
CA THR A 117 -7.38 12.99 2.24
C THR A 117 -6.50 12.14 1.34
N ARG A 118 -6.64 12.34 0.02
CA ARG A 118 -5.82 11.71 -1.00
C ARG A 118 -5.31 12.76 -1.97
N TYR A 119 -4.06 12.63 -2.40
CA TYR A 119 -3.49 13.51 -3.42
C TYR A 119 -4.05 13.19 -4.81
N ASN A 120 -4.74 14.15 -5.42
CA ASN A 120 -5.19 14.10 -6.79
C ASN A 120 -4.08 14.64 -7.70
N ARG A 121 -3.42 13.74 -8.46
CA ARG A 121 -2.31 14.11 -9.35
C ARG A 121 -2.71 15.00 -10.51
N GLU A 122 -3.95 14.91 -11.00
CA GLU A 122 -4.42 15.71 -12.13
C GLU A 122 -4.63 17.17 -11.72
N ARG A 123 -5.14 17.39 -10.51
CA ARG A 123 -5.39 18.73 -9.95
C ARG A 123 -4.23 19.27 -9.14
N GLY A 124 -3.31 18.41 -8.71
CA GLY A 124 -2.16 18.78 -7.89
C GLY A 124 -2.50 19.12 -6.44
N GLU A 125 -3.66 18.67 -5.93
CA GLU A 125 -4.20 19.04 -4.62
C GLU A 125 -4.67 17.80 -3.83
N TYR A 126 -4.78 17.94 -2.50
CA TYR A 126 -5.37 16.92 -1.64
C TYR A 126 -6.89 17.08 -1.62
N GLU A 127 -7.63 15.99 -1.80
CA GLU A 127 -9.09 15.95 -1.76
C GLU A 127 -9.61 14.92 -0.75
N PRO A 128 -10.84 15.07 -0.24
CA PRO A 128 -11.46 14.06 0.61
C PRO A 128 -11.56 12.70 -0.09
N VAL A 129 -11.37 11.62 0.66
CA VAL A 129 -11.54 10.26 0.14
C VAL A 129 -13.02 9.96 -0.05
N THR A 130 -13.48 10.03 -1.30
CA THR A 130 -14.88 9.91 -1.71
C THR A 130 -15.09 8.73 -2.65
N TYR A 131 -16.24 8.10 -2.53
CA TYR A 131 -16.63 6.93 -3.31
C TYR A 131 -18.09 7.00 -3.77
N THR A 132 -18.32 6.80 -5.06
CA THR A 132 -19.66 6.61 -5.64
C THR A 132 -19.94 5.13 -5.82
N VAL A 133 -21.08 4.67 -5.33
CA VAL A 133 -21.46 3.26 -5.33
C VAL A 133 -22.19 2.89 -6.61
N LEU A 134 -21.65 1.95 -7.37
CA LEU A 134 -22.26 1.39 -8.57
C LEU A 134 -23.34 0.36 -8.22
N ALA A 135 -24.23 0.09 -9.18
CA ALA A 135 -25.32 -0.87 -9.03
C ALA A 135 -24.85 -2.32 -8.91
N GLU A 136 -23.62 -2.59 -9.34
CA GLU A 136 -23.08 -3.93 -9.47
C GLU A 136 -22.43 -4.41 -8.17
N LYS A 137 -22.54 -5.72 -7.92
CA LYS A 137 -21.70 -6.44 -6.95
C LYS A 137 -20.61 -7.15 -7.71
N ASP A 138 -19.40 -7.17 -7.17
CA ASP A 138 -18.37 -8.05 -7.68
C ASP A 138 -18.54 -9.42 -7.06
N LEU A 139 -18.69 -10.45 -7.88
CA LEU A 139 -18.75 -11.83 -7.39
C LEU A 139 -17.73 -12.72 -8.12
N MET A 140 -16.99 -12.15 -9.06
CA MET A 140 -15.98 -12.86 -9.82
C MET A 140 -14.65 -12.72 -9.12
N ALA A 141 -13.93 -13.82 -8.99
CA ALA A 141 -12.57 -13.81 -8.49
C ALA A 141 -11.59 -13.49 -9.61
N PRO A 142 -10.40 -12.93 -9.28
CA PRO A 142 -9.33 -12.75 -10.25
C PRO A 142 -8.94 -14.08 -10.90
N VAL A 143 -8.61 -14.01 -12.19
CA VAL A 143 -8.13 -15.17 -12.96
C VAL A 143 -6.62 -15.10 -13.10
N LEU A 144 -5.91 -16.18 -12.78
CA LEU A 144 -4.46 -16.27 -13.00
C LEU A 144 -4.19 -16.90 -14.37
N GLU A 145 -3.53 -16.16 -15.26
CA GLU A 145 -3.11 -16.66 -16.58
C GLU A 145 -1.84 -17.51 -16.54
N GLY A 146 -1.25 -17.70 -15.36
CA GLY A 146 -0.05 -18.48 -15.16
C GLY A 146 0.44 -18.48 -13.72
N GLN A 147 1.62 -19.06 -13.51
CA GLN A 147 2.29 -19.06 -12.21
C GLN A 147 3.11 -17.79 -12.00
N VAL A 148 3.17 -17.34 -10.73
CA VAL A 148 4.05 -16.27 -10.30
C VAL A 148 5.51 -16.72 -10.43
N LYS A 149 6.39 -15.83 -10.91
CA LYS A 149 7.82 -16.08 -11.07
C LYS A 149 8.62 -14.93 -10.48
N GLU A 150 9.79 -15.23 -9.92
CA GLU A 150 10.79 -14.21 -9.59
C GLU A 150 11.32 -13.60 -10.91
N VAL A 151 11.15 -12.29 -11.08
CA VAL A 151 11.58 -11.56 -12.28
C VAL A 151 12.97 -10.98 -12.07
N LYS A 152 13.15 -10.23 -10.98
CA LYS A 152 14.42 -9.58 -10.65
C LYS A 152 14.54 -9.27 -9.17
N LYS A 153 15.76 -8.93 -8.75
CA LYS A 153 16.05 -8.40 -7.42
C LYS A 153 16.60 -6.99 -7.57
N SER A 154 16.09 -6.06 -6.77
CA SER A 154 16.55 -4.69 -6.73
C SER A 154 17.13 -4.37 -5.36
N PHE A 155 18.34 -3.81 -5.38
CA PHE A 155 18.95 -3.13 -4.24
C PHE A 155 19.48 -1.81 -4.77
N GLU A 156 18.90 -0.71 -4.30
CA GLU A 156 19.29 0.63 -4.73
C GLU A 156 19.57 1.48 -3.49
N MET A 157 20.78 2.03 -3.40
CA MET A 157 21.18 2.87 -2.27
C MET A 157 20.79 4.32 -2.53
N TYR A 158 20.12 4.93 -1.57
CA TYR A 158 19.76 6.34 -1.58
C TYR A 158 20.26 7.03 -0.30
N GLY A 159 20.11 8.36 -0.21
CA GLY A 159 20.59 9.16 0.92
C GLY A 159 19.99 8.77 2.27
N CYS A 160 18.70 8.38 2.30
CA CYS A 160 17.99 8.00 3.53
C CYS A 160 17.97 6.47 3.80
N GLY A 161 18.70 5.69 3.01
CA GLY A 161 18.76 4.23 3.12
C GLY A 161 18.44 3.53 1.79
N PRO A 162 18.54 2.21 1.73
CA PRO A 162 18.31 1.47 0.50
C PRO A 162 16.83 1.18 0.25
N SER A 163 16.44 1.17 -1.01
CA SER A 163 15.28 0.42 -1.49
C SER A 163 15.69 -1.02 -1.78
N VAL A 164 14.94 -1.99 -1.25
CA VAL A 164 15.28 -3.42 -1.34
C VAL A 164 14.02 -4.20 -1.68
N ASN A 165 13.96 -4.75 -2.90
CA ASN A 165 12.78 -5.46 -3.40
C ASN A 165 13.16 -6.75 -4.13
N ILE A 166 12.33 -7.76 -3.95
CA ILE A 166 12.20 -8.87 -4.89
C ILE A 166 10.98 -8.58 -5.73
N ILE A 167 11.13 -8.69 -7.05
CA ILE A 167 10.09 -8.32 -7.99
C ILE A 167 9.60 -9.61 -8.62
N PHE A 168 8.31 -9.88 -8.46
CA PHE A 168 7.64 -11.05 -9.00
C PHE A 168 6.67 -10.65 -10.10
N SER A 169 6.39 -11.56 -11.04
CA SER A 169 5.38 -11.34 -12.08
C SER A 169 3.98 -11.37 -11.48
N ASN A 170 3.08 -10.52 -11.97
CA ASN A 170 1.66 -10.56 -11.67
C ASN A 170 0.87 -11.24 -12.82
N PRO A 171 0.48 -12.53 -12.69
CA PRO A 171 -0.31 -13.20 -13.72
C PRO A 171 -1.83 -12.98 -13.56
N ALA A 172 -2.27 -12.22 -12.55
CA ALA A 172 -3.70 -12.06 -12.28
C ALA A 172 -4.33 -11.01 -13.20
N LYS A 173 -5.55 -11.32 -13.67
CA LYS A 173 -6.41 -10.44 -14.45
C LYS A 173 -7.76 -10.32 -13.75
N ASP A 174 -8.21 -9.08 -13.64
CA ASP A 174 -9.50 -8.71 -13.06
C ASP A 174 -9.92 -7.34 -13.61
N ASP A 175 -11.23 -7.07 -13.62
CA ASP A 175 -11.79 -5.78 -14.03
C ASP A 175 -11.74 -4.75 -12.88
N SER A 176 -11.56 -5.22 -11.66
CA SER A 176 -11.39 -4.44 -10.43
C SER A 176 -9.92 -4.29 -10.05
N GLU A 177 -9.62 -3.31 -9.17
CA GLU A 177 -8.28 -3.19 -8.60
C GLU A 177 -7.88 -4.45 -7.81
N LEU A 178 -6.63 -4.88 -7.99
CA LEU A 178 -6.09 -6.11 -7.41
C LEU A 178 -5.33 -5.87 -6.10
N LEU A 179 -5.50 -6.81 -5.18
CA LEU A 179 -4.74 -6.97 -3.95
C LEU A 179 -4.05 -8.32 -3.95
N VAL A 180 -2.79 -8.33 -3.53
CA VAL A 180 -2.01 -9.55 -3.38
C VAL A 180 -1.63 -9.74 -1.92
N LYS A 181 -2.39 -10.58 -1.21
CA LYS A 181 -2.03 -11.02 0.13
C LYS A 181 -0.75 -11.84 0.04
N THR A 182 0.31 -11.28 0.59
CA THR A 182 1.67 -11.80 0.50
C THR A 182 2.13 -12.20 1.88
N THR A 183 2.56 -13.45 2.04
CA THR A 183 3.16 -13.94 3.28
C THR A 183 4.60 -14.32 3.04
N VAL A 184 5.52 -13.67 3.74
CA VAL A 184 6.96 -13.95 3.68
C VAL A 184 7.38 -14.67 4.96
N LYS A 185 8.03 -15.82 4.82
CA LYS A 185 8.61 -16.60 5.91
C LYS A 185 10.13 -16.59 5.82
N SER A 186 10.80 -16.20 6.91
CA SER A 186 12.23 -16.48 7.06
C SER A 186 12.46 -17.97 7.29
N LEU A 187 13.23 -18.62 6.41
CA LEU A 187 13.56 -20.04 6.57
C LEU A 187 14.55 -20.27 7.72
N LYS A 188 15.31 -19.25 8.12
CA LYS A 188 16.24 -19.32 9.25
C LYS A 188 15.54 -19.25 10.60
N THR A 189 14.60 -18.32 10.77
CA THR A 189 13.95 -18.06 12.07
C THR A 189 12.54 -18.61 12.18
N GLY A 190 11.92 -19.01 11.07
CA GLY A 190 10.52 -19.42 11.00
C GLY A 190 9.51 -18.28 11.11
N LYS A 191 9.95 -17.05 11.41
CA LYS A 191 9.08 -15.87 11.52
C LYS A 191 8.40 -15.58 10.19
N LYS A 192 7.12 -15.20 10.27
CA LYS A 192 6.29 -14.83 9.13
C LYS A 192 5.80 -13.39 9.28
N GLY A 193 5.79 -12.66 8.18
CA GLY A 193 5.05 -11.41 8.02
C GLY A 193 4.00 -11.59 6.91
N THR A 194 2.85 -10.94 7.06
CA THR A 194 1.78 -10.93 6.04
C THR A 194 1.38 -9.49 5.77
N TYR A 195 1.19 -9.16 4.50
CA TYR A 195 0.78 -7.83 4.06
C TYR A 195 0.01 -7.93 2.74
N TYR A 196 -0.88 -6.98 2.44
CA TYR A 196 -1.59 -6.93 1.16
C TYR A 196 -0.90 -5.90 0.29
N LEU A 197 -0.33 -6.34 -0.82
CA LEU A 197 0.39 -5.48 -1.75
C LEU A 197 -0.56 -5.09 -2.89
N GLN A 198 -0.54 -3.80 -3.24
CA GLN A 198 -1.09 -3.34 -4.52
C GLN A 198 -0.08 -3.71 -5.61
N SER A 199 -0.55 -4.29 -6.72
CA SER A 199 0.31 -4.68 -7.86
C SER A 199 0.34 -3.59 -8.92
N ASP A 200 1.52 -3.29 -9.46
CA ASP A 200 1.68 -2.41 -10.62
C ASP A 200 1.41 -3.21 -11.90
N SER A 201 0.15 -3.54 -12.18
CA SER A 201 -0.39 -4.35 -13.32
C SER A 201 0.34 -5.67 -13.66
N ASP A 202 1.64 -5.66 -13.93
CA ASP A 202 2.49 -6.78 -14.32
C ASP A 202 3.52 -7.19 -13.25
N GLU A 203 3.79 -6.36 -12.23
CA GLU A 203 4.80 -6.64 -11.20
C GLU A 203 4.23 -6.55 -9.76
N ILE A 204 4.75 -7.43 -8.88
CA ILE A 204 4.50 -7.42 -7.43
C ILE A 204 5.84 -7.15 -6.74
N ASN A 205 5.93 -6.02 -6.06
CA ASN A 205 7.13 -5.58 -5.35
C ASN A 205 7.08 -6.05 -3.88
N VAL A 206 7.89 -7.06 -3.56
CA VAL A 206 7.98 -7.61 -2.20
C VAL A 206 9.25 -7.10 -1.53
N GLY A 207 9.09 -6.20 -0.56
CA GLY A 207 10.21 -5.61 0.16
C GLY A 207 9.86 -4.25 0.73
N HIS A 208 10.77 -3.30 0.55
CA HIS A 208 10.60 -1.93 0.99
C HIS A 208 11.29 -0.91 0.10
N GLY A 209 10.73 0.31 0.09
CA GLY A 209 11.40 1.49 -0.42
C GLY A 209 12.36 2.07 0.61
N MET A 210 12.88 3.27 0.33
CA MET A 210 13.84 3.94 1.22
C MET A 210 13.26 4.27 2.60
N CYS A 211 11.98 4.64 2.65
CA CYS A 211 11.36 5.20 3.86
C CYS A 211 10.48 4.18 4.59
N SER A 212 9.89 3.23 3.87
CA SER A 212 8.92 2.29 4.39
C SER A 212 8.70 1.10 3.46
N GLY A 213 8.06 0.06 3.97
CA GLY A 213 7.64 -1.11 3.20
C GLY A 213 7.09 -2.24 4.05
N ALA A 214 6.46 -3.18 3.36
CA ALA A 214 5.81 -4.32 3.97
C ALA A 214 6.78 -5.32 4.60
N PHE A 215 7.96 -5.51 3.99
CA PHE A 215 8.90 -6.58 4.37
C PHE A 215 10.33 -6.08 4.47
N GLN A 216 11.09 -6.58 5.44
CA GLN A 216 12.50 -6.24 5.64
C GLN A 216 13.39 -7.50 5.68
N PHE A 217 14.30 -7.60 4.71
CA PHE A 217 15.17 -8.76 4.58
C PHE A 217 16.49 -8.59 5.35
N LYS A 218 16.77 -9.53 6.24
CA LYS A 218 18.02 -9.61 7.00
C LYS A 218 19.08 -10.36 6.21
N GLU A 219 20.34 -9.96 6.41
CA GLU A 219 21.48 -10.62 5.78
C GLU A 219 21.61 -12.10 6.17
N GLY A 220 22.07 -12.91 5.21
CA GLY A 220 22.31 -14.35 5.40
C GLY A 220 21.04 -15.20 5.58
N ASN A 221 19.86 -14.65 5.31
CA ASN A 221 18.59 -15.39 5.34
C ASN A 221 18.15 -15.85 3.95
N ASN A 222 17.55 -17.03 3.91
CA ASN A 222 16.69 -17.48 2.82
C ASN A 222 15.24 -17.31 3.24
N TYR A 223 14.38 -17.07 2.25
CA TYR A 223 12.98 -16.78 2.46
C TYR A 223 12.11 -17.65 1.56
N GLU A 224 10.85 -17.77 1.95
CA GLU A 224 9.79 -18.36 1.17
C GLU A 224 8.63 -17.35 1.14
N VAL A 225 8.08 -17.08 -0.04
CA VAL A 225 6.90 -16.24 -0.22
C VAL A 225 5.72 -17.06 -0.72
N GLU A 226 4.54 -16.72 -0.23
CA GLU A 226 3.24 -17.23 -0.63
C GLU A 226 2.35 -16.06 -1.05
N PHE A 227 1.63 -16.22 -2.16
CA PHE A 227 0.76 -15.19 -2.74
C PHE A 227 -0.67 -15.71 -2.81
N VAL A 228 -1.61 -14.87 -2.43
CA VAL A 228 -3.05 -15.06 -2.62
C VAL A 228 -3.60 -13.81 -3.29
N PHE A 229 -4.22 -13.98 -4.45
CA PHE A 229 -4.76 -12.90 -5.26
C PHE A 229 -6.22 -12.66 -4.90
N MET A 230 -6.57 -11.39 -4.75
CA MET A 230 -7.89 -10.94 -4.33
C MET A 230 -8.25 -9.66 -5.09
N ASP A 231 -9.53 -9.45 -5.39
CA ASP A 231 -10.02 -8.19 -5.96
C ASP A 231 -10.39 -7.17 -4.86
N SER A 232 -10.88 -6.01 -5.27
CA SER A 232 -11.34 -4.97 -4.36
C SER A 232 -12.63 -5.31 -3.61
N ALA A 233 -13.29 -6.43 -3.92
CA ALA A 233 -14.52 -6.90 -3.27
C ALA A 233 -14.29 -8.07 -2.29
N GLY A 234 -13.06 -8.60 -2.25
CA GLY A 234 -12.68 -9.71 -1.39
C GLY A 234 -12.84 -11.09 -2.02
N ASN A 235 -13.11 -11.18 -3.32
CA ASN A 235 -13.13 -12.45 -4.04
C ASN A 235 -11.70 -12.95 -4.20
N ILE A 236 -11.45 -14.22 -3.88
CA ILE A 236 -10.12 -14.82 -3.88
C ILE A 236 -9.99 -15.74 -5.09
N ALA A 237 -8.88 -15.65 -5.81
CA ALA A 237 -8.59 -16.54 -6.91
C ALA A 237 -8.47 -18.01 -6.44
N ASP A 238 -9.15 -18.92 -7.14
CA ASP A 238 -9.12 -20.36 -6.82
C ASP A 238 -7.77 -21.02 -7.15
N THR A 239 -7.01 -20.43 -8.07
CA THR A 239 -5.72 -20.97 -8.50
C THR A 239 -4.68 -20.83 -7.40
N LYS A 240 -4.22 -21.97 -6.89
CA LYS A 240 -3.11 -22.01 -5.94
C LYS A 240 -1.80 -21.64 -6.62
N VAL A 241 -1.06 -20.74 -5.98
CA VAL A 241 0.30 -20.38 -6.36
C VAL A 241 1.30 -21.15 -5.52
N ASP A 242 2.30 -21.70 -6.18
CA ASP A 242 3.39 -22.40 -5.49
C ASP A 242 4.23 -21.42 -4.68
N LYS A 243 4.71 -21.90 -3.52
CA LYS A 243 5.61 -21.09 -2.69
C LYS A 243 6.95 -20.91 -3.38
N ILE A 244 7.43 -19.67 -3.41
CA ILE A 244 8.67 -19.34 -4.11
C ILE A 244 9.76 -19.07 -3.09
N LYS A 245 10.88 -19.79 -3.21
CA LYS A 245 12.06 -19.54 -2.37
C LYS A 245 12.94 -18.48 -3.02
N PHE A 246 13.43 -17.55 -2.21
CA PHE A 246 14.32 -16.49 -2.66
C PHE A 246 15.35 -16.13 -1.60
N THR A 247 16.34 -15.35 -2.04
CA THR A 247 17.39 -14.78 -1.20
C THR A 247 17.33 -13.26 -1.28
N LYS A 248 17.76 -12.59 -0.22
CA LYS A 248 17.84 -11.12 -0.17
C LYS A 248 18.57 -10.54 -1.40
N PRO A 249 18.11 -9.41 -1.98
CA PRO A 249 18.87 -8.67 -2.98
C PRO A 249 20.25 -8.27 -2.45
N LYS A 250 21.29 -8.48 -3.26
CA LYS A 250 22.65 -8.03 -2.91
C LYS A 250 22.88 -6.65 -3.49
N TYR A 251 23.63 -5.83 -2.76
CA TYR A 251 24.17 -4.60 -3.32
C TYR A 251 25.11 -4.96 -4.49
N SER A 252 24.88 -4.34 -5.64
CA SER A 252 25.80 -4.38 -6.78
C SER A 252 26.21 -2.95 -7.09
N LEU A 253 27.52 -2.70 -7.14
CA LEU A 253 28.04 -1.51 -7.80
C LEU A 253 27.70 -1.65 -9.28
N LYS A 254 26.99 -0.67 -9.84
CA LYS A 254 26.85 -0.51 -11.29
C LYS A 254 28.08 0.24 -11.80
#